data_AF-A0A9X0D4D3-F1
#
_entry.id   AF-A0A9X0D4D3-F1
#
_cell.length_a   1.000
_cell.length_b   1.000
_cell.length_c   1.000
_cell.angle_alpha   90.00
_cell.angle_beta   90.00
_cell.angle_gamma   90.00
#
_symmetry.space_group_name_H-M   'P 1'
#
loop_
_entity.id
_entity.type
_entity.pdbx_description
1 polymer ?
#
loop_
_entity_poly.entity_id
_entity_poly.type
_entity_poly.pdbx_seq_one_letter_code
_entity_poly.pdbx_strand_id
1 'polypeptide(L)'
;MESFVPLSLVCSEVPWKSCGNSWNTASCSEAWGNFTSNCTSIGQPLNCTIKLTSPSEEFWERYILAISNGVDDPGNIRLPLATTLLIAWTVVYFCICKGIKSSGKVAYFTATFPYLILLALLIRGATLPGAVDGIIFYLKPDFNKLLEPQVWIDAASQIFFSLSVGLGGLVTFASYNKFHNNCERDAVVVSTINCLTSLFGGFAIFSVMGFMAHTLNKEVSEVVSSGKQRCKQSCLQGALPLKLERRGPERR
;
A
#
# COMPACT_ATOMS: atom_id res chain seq x y z
N MET A 1 22.56 3.78 19.18
CA MET A 1 21.44 3.05 19.81
C MET A 1 20.22 3.94 19.66
N GLU A 2 19.71 4.09 18.44
CA GLU A 2 18.58 4.96 18.15
C GLU A 2 17.54 4.18 17.34
N SER A 3 16.31 4.23 17.86
CA SER A 3 15.06 4.11 17.12
C SER A 3 14.64 2.72 16.66
N PHE A 4 14.06 1.99 17.62
CA PHE A 4 13.14 0.89 17.34
C PHE A 4 11.93 1.38 16.52
N VAL A 5 11.47 0.50 15.65
CA VAL A 5 10.52 0.71 14.54
C VAL A 5 9.10 1.18 14.89
N PRO A 6 8.59 1.29 16.15
CA PRO A 6 7.29 1.93 16.38
C PRO A 6 7.30 3.47 16.38
N LEU A 7 8.47 4.14 16.44
CA LEU A 7 8.53 5.58 16.72
C LEU A 7 8.24 6.51 15.52
N SER A 8 8.21 6.01 14.29
CA SER A 8 7.82 6.82 13.12
C SER A 8 6.35 7.24 13.13
N LEU A 9 5.53 6.63 13.98
CA LEU A 9 4.13 7.01 14.22
C LEU A 9 3.95 7.95 15.43
N VAL A 10 5.01 8.20 16.21
CA VAL A 10 4.96 8.96 17.47
C VAL A 10 5.51 10.39 17.32
N CYS A 11 6.17 10.70 16.19
CA CYS A 11 6.51 12.08 15.83
C CYS A 11 5.30 12.85 15.31
N SER A 12 5.17 14.12 15.70
CA SER A 12 4.12 15.04 15.22
C SER A 12 4.12 15.24 13.70
N GLU A 13 5.25 14.96 13.04
CA GLU A 13 5.38 14.95 11.58
C GLU A 13 5.96 13.63 11.09
N VAL A 14 5.39 13.12 9.99
CA VAL A 14 5.84 11.86 9.39
C VAL A 14 7.16 12.04 8.62
N PRO A 15 8.11 11.10 8.72
CA PRO A 15 9.46 11.26 8.17
C PRO A 15 9.52 11.27 6.62
N TRP A 16 8.46 10.82 5.95
CA TRP A 16 8.31 10.84 4.49
C TRP A 16 7.58 12.08 3.96
N LYS A 17 7.40 13.12 4.79
CA LYS A 17 6.76 14.38 4.39
C LYS A 17 7.71 15.33 3.64
N SER A 18 8.97 15.40 4.05
CA SER A 18 9.94 16.38 3.58
C SER A 18 11.26 15.75 3.12
N CYS A 19 12.02 16.47 2.30
CA CYS A 19 13.31 16.03 1.76
C CYS A 19 14.52 16.39 2.67
N GLY A 20 14.28 16.90 3.88
CA GLY A 20 15.32 17.41 4.77
C GLY A 20 16.06 16.36 5.61
N ASN A 21 16.00 15.08 5.25
CA ASN A 21 16.55 13.99 6.06
C ASN A 21 17.91 13.50 5.56
N SER A 22 18.65 12.79 6.42
CA SER A 22 20.00 12.30 6.12
C SER A 22 20.08 11.27 4.97
N TRP A 23 18.97 10.64 4.63
CA TRP A 23 18.87 9.67 3.53
C TRP A 23 18.44 10.29 2.20
N ASN A 24 18.06 11.57 2.19
CA ASN A 24 17.57 12.22 0.98
C ASN A 24 18.71 12.67 0.07
N THR A 25 18.47 12.63 -1.25
CA THR A 25 19.42 13.14 -2.25
C THR A 25 19.03 14.53 -2.74
N ALA A 26 19.94 15.17 -3.49
CA ALA A 26 19.67 16.42 -4.18
C ALA A 26 18.54 16.31 -5.24
N SER A 27 18.16 15.10 -5.62
CA SER A 27 17.04 14.83 -6.55
C SER A 27 15.68 14.70 -5.85
N CYS A 28 15.65 14.77 -4.52
CA CYS A 28 14.41 14.74 -3.76
C CYS A 28 13.66 16.06 -3.91
N SER A 29 12.37 16.00 -4.25
CA SER A 29 11.51 17.18 -4.31
C SER A 29 10.15 16.92 -3.67
N GLU A 30 9.72 17.86 -2.82
CA GLU A 30 8.36 17.90 -2.25
C GLU A 30 7.32 18.31 -3.31
N ALA A 31 7.75 19.01 -4.36
CA ALA A 31 6.93 19.33 -5.53
C ALA A 31 6.99 18.21 -6.57
N TRP A 32 5.84 17.91 -7.18
CA TRP A 32 5.72 16.94 -8.27
C TRP A 32 5.85 17.61 -9.64
N GLY A 33 6.74 17.10 -10.49
CA GLY A 33 6.94 17.55 -11.87
C GLY A 33 8.35 17.25 -12.36
N ASN A 34 8.56 17.22 -13.69
CA ASN A 34 9.91 17.19 -14.26
C ASN A 34 10.42 18.63 -14.31
N PHE A 35 11.46 18.95 -13.55
CA PHE A 35 12.06 20.28 -13.58
C PHE A 35 13.19 20.29 -14.60
N THR A 36 13.08 21.16 -15.61
CA THR A 36 14.18 21.45 -16.52
C THR A 36 15.09 22.45 -15.84
N SER A 37 16.16 21.96 -15.22
CA SER A 37 17.20 22.80 -14.63
C SER A 37 18.36 23.00 -15.61
N ASN A 38 19.05 24.14 -15.49
CA ASN A 38 20.31 24.36 -16.18
C ASN A 38 21.40 23.53 -15.48
N CYS A 39 21.77 22.39 -16.06
CA CYS A 39 22.64 21.38 -15.43
C CYS A 39 24.13 21.57 -15.73
N THR A 40 24.51 22.75 -16.23
CA THR A 40 25.91 23.11 -16.53
C THR A 40 26.81 23.04 -15.31
N SER A 41 26.29 23.23 -14.10
CA SER A 41 27.02 23.08 -12.84
C SER A 41 27.38 21.63 -12.47
N ILE A 42 26.80 20.63 -13.15
CA ILE A 42 26.95 19.19 -12.86
C ILE A 42 27.60 18.45 -14.05
N GLY A 43 28.15 19.17 -15.04
CA GLY A 43 28.81 18.57 -16.21
C GLY A 43 27.85 17.88 -17.19
N GLN A 44 26.54 18.15 -17.10
CA GLN A 44 25.51 17.64 -18.00
C GLN A 44 25.07 18.70 -19.03
N PRO A 45 24.41 18.31 -20.15
CA PRO A 45 23.93 19.26 -21.17
C PRO A 45 23.06 20.38 -20.56
N LEU A 46 23.06 21.55 -21.23
CA LEU A 46 22.43 22.80 -20.80
C LEU A 46 20.98 22.62 -20.29
N ASN A 47 20.24 21.67 -20.86
CA ASN A 47 18.95 21.21 -20.37
C ASN A 47 19.06 19.73 -20.03
N CYS A 48 19.04 19.37 -18.76
CA CYS A 48 18.93 17.98 -18.34
C CYS A 48 17.58 17.71 -17.68
N THR A 49 17.03 16.52 -17.96
CA THR A 49 15.80 16.06 -17.30
C THR A 49 16.21 15.28 -16.07
N ILE A 50 16.13 15.90 -14.90
CA ILE A 50 16.37 15.20 -13.64
C ILE A 50 15.07 14.48 -13.28
N LYS A 51 15.13 13.15 -13.15
CA LYS A 51 14.03 12.38 -12.59
C LYS A 51 13.95 12.71 -11.10
N LEU A 52 13.03 13.62 -10.76
CA LEU A 52 12.76 13.99 -9.38
C LEU A 52 12.07 12.82 -8.66
N THR A 53 12.56 12.53 -7.47
CA THR A 53 12.04 11.47 -6.58
C THR A 53 11.23 12.12 -5.45
N SER A 54 10.13 11.48 -5.07
CA SER A 54 9.32 11.97 -3.96
C SER A 54 9.95 11.62 -2.60
N PRO A 55 9.74 12.41 -1.53
CA PRO A 55 10.31 12.12 -0.22
C PRO A 55 9.90 10.73 0.31
N SER A 56 8.69 10.26 -0.01
CA SER A 56 8.20 8.92 0.37
C SER A 56 8.86 7.79 -0.41
N GLU A 57 9.22 8.02 -1.67
CA GLU A 57 9.98 7.07 -2.49
C GLU A 57 11.41 6.92 -1.96
N GLU A 58 12.10 8.02 -1.69
CA GLU A 58 13.46 7.96 -1.13
C GLU A 58 13.48 7.41 0.29
N PHE A 59 12.50 7.75 1.13
CA PHE A 59 12.36 7.16 2.45
C PHE A 59 12.24 5.63 2.37
N TRP A 60 11.44 5.11 1.44
CA TRP A 60 11.25 3.68 1.28
C TRP A 60 12.50 2.98 0.72
N GLU A 61 13.08 3.52 -0.36
CA GLU A 61 14.17 2.86 -1.08
C GLU A 61 15.51 3.00 -0.37
N ARG A 62 15.82 4.19 0.17
CA ARG A 62 17.13 4.49 0.75
C ARG A 62 17.18 4.26 2.25
N TYR A 63 16.11 4.60 2.98
CA TYR A 63 16.10 4.47 4.44
C TYR A 63 15.55 3.12 4.92
N ILE A 64 14.33 2.76 4.52
CA ILE A 64 13.70 1.50 4.97
C ILE A 64 14.40 0.29 4.35
N LEU A 65 14.41 0.19 3.02
CA LEU A 65 14.98 -0.94 2.31
C LEU A 65 16.51 -0.87 2.24
N ALA A 66 17.07 0.31 1.97
CA ALA A 66 18.47 0.50 1.60
C ALA A 66 18.88 -0.43 0.45
N ILE A 67 18.20 -0.27 -0.69
CA ILE A 67 18.36 -1.10 -1.89
C ILE A 67 19.82 -1.11 -2.35
N SER A 68 20.37 -2.30 -2.60
CA SER A 68 21.72 -2.52 -3.12
C SER A 68 21.77 -2.36 -4.64
N ASN A 69 22.99 -2.38 -5.20
CA ASN A 69 23.21 -2.15 -6.63
C ASN A 69 22.70 -3.29 -7.54
N GLY A 70 22.46 -4.48 -6.99
CA GLY A 70 22.00 -5.64 -7.76
C GLY A 70 21.79 -6.88 -6.90
N VAL A 71 21.26 -7.93 -7.50
CA VAL A 71 20.99 -9.21 -6.82
C VAL A 71 22.29 -9.92 -6.41
N ASP A 72 23.38 -9.69 -7.16
CA ASP A 72 24.70 -10.26 -6.89
C ASP A 72 25.36 -9.66 -5.64
N ASP A 73 24.89 -8.50 -5.17
CA ASP A 73 25.34 -7.85 -3.95
C ASP A 73 24.15 -7.66 -3.00
N PRO A 74 23.86 -8.63 -2.11
CA PRO A 74 22.73 -8.54 -1.20
C PRO A 74 22.87 -7.45 -0.13
N GLY A 75 24.03 -6.79 -0.03
CA GLY A 75 24.27 -5.73 0.95
C GLY A 75 24.25 -6.23 2.41
N ASN A 76 23.95 -5.33 3.34
CA ASN A 76 23.96 -5.60 4.78
C ASN A 76 22.55 -5.83 5.35
N ILE A 77 22.44 -6.68 6.37
CA ILE A 77 21.18 -6.92 7.07
C ILE A 77 20.73 -5.64 7.80
N ARG A 78 19.54 -5.16 7.44
CA ARG A 78 18.91 -4.01 8.11
C ARG A 78 18.34 -4.46 9.45
N LEU A 79 19.08 -4.18 10.54
CA LEU A 79 18.65 -4.52 11.91
C LEU A 79 17.21 -4.11 12.24
N PRO A 80 16.71 -2.92 11.87
CA PRO A 80 15.31 -2.55 12.14
C PRO A 80 14.30 -3.50 11.48
N LEU A 81 14.55 -3.93 10.24
CA LEU A 81 13.70 -4.88 9.53
C LEU A 81 13.82 -6.28 10.14
N ALA A 82 15.05 -6.72 10.45
CA ALA A 82 15.29 -8.02 11.08
C ALA A 82 14.61 -8.12 12.46
N THR A 83 14.69 -7.07 13.28
CA THR A 83 14.00 -7.00 14.58
C THR A 83 12.48 -6.98 14.41
N THR A 84 11.96 -6.24 13.44
CA THR A 84 10.50 -6.21 13.15
C THR A 84 10.01 -7.59 12.72
N LEU A 85 10.79 -8.29 11.88
CA LEU A 85 10.50 -9.66 11.48
C LEU A 85 10.53 -10.64 12.66
N LEU A 86 11.53 -10.51 13.54
CA LEU A 86 11.63 -11.34 14.74
C LEU A 86 10.42 -11.14 15.65
N ILE A 87 10.01 -9.89 15.89
CA ILE A 87 8.82 -9.57 16.69
C ILE A 87 7.57 -10.18 16.04
N ALA A 88 7.40 -10.05 14.72
CA ALA A 88 6.26 -10.63 14.00
C ALA A 88 6.19 -12.15 14.18
N TRP A 89 7.32 -12.86 14.04
CA TRP A 89 7.40 -14.30 14.27
C TRP A 89 7.10 -14.70 15.72
N THR A 90 7.61 -13.93 16.68
CA THR A 90 7.30 -14.14 18.10
C THR A 90 5.80 -14.00 18.37
N VAL A 91 5.14 -12.98 17.80
CA VAL A 91 3.68 -12.80 17.92
C VAL A 91 2.94 -13.99 17.29
N VAL A 92 3.29 -14.39 16.07
CA VAL A 92 2.68 -15.54 15.39
C VAL A 92 2.84 -16.82 16.21
N TYR A 93 4.03 -17.05 16.77
CA TYR A 93 4.29 -18.16 17.67
C TYR A 93 3.34 -18.16 18.85
N PHE A 94 3.16 -17.03 19.54
CA PHE A 94 2.23 -16.93 20.68
C PHE A 94 0.76 -17.07 20.28
N CYS A 95 0.37 -16.65 19.06
CA CYS A 95 -0.98 -16.87 18.56
C CYS A 95 -1.29 -18.36 18.38
N ILE A 96 -0.31 -19.15 17.92
CA ILE A 96 -0.49 -20.56 17.53
C ILE A 96 -0.09 -21.54 18.64
N CYS A 97 0.80 -21.17 19.58
CA CYS A 97 1.40 -22.11 20.54
C CYS A 97 0.37 -22.83 21.44
N LYS A 98 -0.78 -22.21 21.70
CA LYS A 98 -1.90 -22.80 22.47
C LYS A 98 -2.92 -23.54 21.59
N GLY A 99 -2.60 -23.75 20.32
CA GLY A 99 -3.44 -24.45 19.34
C GLY A 99 -4.62 -23.63 18.81
N ILE A 100 -5.46 -24.30 18.00
CA ILE A 100 -6.53 -23.67 17.21
C ILE A 100 -7.57 -22.90 18.04
N LYS A 101 -7.80 -23.31 19.29
CA LYS A 101 -8.74 -22.61 20.19
C LYS A 101 -8.23 -21.22 20.59
N SER A 102 -6.91 -21.06 20.74
CA SER A 102 -6.29 -19.76 21.02
C SER A 102 -6.21 -18.91 19.75
N SER A 103 -5.78 -19.51 18.63
CA SER A 103 -5.74 -18.84 17.33
C SER A 103 -7.11 -18.31 16.92
N GLY A 104 -8.17 -19.06 17.15
CA GLY A 104 -9.55 -18.64 16.86
C GLY A 104 -9.97 -17.40 17.66
N LYS A 105 -9.54 -17.27 18.93
CA LYS A 105 -9.81 -16.07 19.74
C LYS A 105 -9.12 -14.82 19.18
N VAL A 106 -7.85 -14.97 18.79
CA VAL A 106 -7.09 -13.87 18.17
C VAL A 106 -7.69 -13.51 16.81
N ALA A 107 -8.15 -14.51 16.04
CA ALA A 107 -8.77 -14.32 14.74
C ALA A 107 -10.02 -13.43 14.77
N TYR A 108 -10.81 -13.46 15.86
CA TYR A 108 -11.95 -12.53 15.99
C TYR A 108 -11.52 -11.07 15.89
N PHE A 109 -10.39 -10.71 16.48
CA PHE A 109 -9.86 -9.35 16.35
C PHE A 109 -9.18 -9.14 15.00
N THR A 110 -8.24 -10.01 14.61
CA THR A 110 -7.44 -9.80 13.40
C THR A 110 -8.23 -9.93 12.10
N ALA A 111 -9.34 -10.64 12.08
CA ALA A 111 -10.22 -10.71 10.91
C ALA A 111 -11.23 -9.56 10.84
N THR A 112 -11.67 -8.99 11.98
CA THR A 112 -12.69 -7.92 11.99
C THR A 112 -12.07 -6.52 11.95
N PHE A 113 -10.94 -6.32 12.63
CA PHE A 113 -10.26 -5.04 12.70
C PHE A 113 -9.91 -4.44 11.32
N PRO A 114 -9.43 -5.21 10.32
CA PRO A 114 -9.20 -4.68 8.99
C PRO A 114 -10.45 -4.07 8.34
N TYR A 115 -11.65 -4.60 8.59
CA TYR A 115 -12.89 -4.01 8.05
C TYR A 115 -13.19 -2.64 8.66
N LEU A 116 -12.89 -2.44 9.95
CA LEU A 116 -13.02 -1.14 10.59
C LEU A 116 -12.06 -0.11 9.97
N ILE A 117 -10.81 -0.52 9.73
CA ILE A 117 -9.81 0.34 9.09
C ILE A 117 -10.21 0.64 7.64
N LEU A 118 -10.63 -0.36 6.86
CA LEU A 118 -11.09 -0.15 5.50
C LEU A 118 -12.30 0.77 5.43
N LEU A 119 -13.25 0.63 6.36
CA LEU A 119 -14.41 1.52 6.45
C LEU A 119 -13.99 2.96 6.79
N ALA A 120 -13.10 3.15 7.76
CA ALA A 120 -12.58 4.47 8.12
C ALA A 120 -11.82 5.12 6.94
N LEU A 121 -10.97 4.35 6.26
CA LEU A 121 -10.25 4.79 5.07
C LEU A 121 -11.20 5.13 3.92
N LEU A 122 -12.25 4.34 3.71
CA LEU A 122 -13.25 4.61 2.67
C LEU A 122 -14.04 5.88 2.98
N ILE A 123 -14.52 6.07 4.20
CA ILE A 123 -15.23 7.30 4.60
C ILE A 123 -14.32 8.51 4.41
N ARG A 124 -13.06 8.40 4.85
CA ARG A 124 -12.10 9.49 4.70
C ARG A 124 -11.76 9.75 3.23
N GLY A 125 -11.55 8.70 2.45
CA GLY A 125 -11.24 8.76 1.02
C GLY A 125 -12.39 9.36 0.21
N ALA A 126 -13.61 8.89 0.44
CA ALA A 126 -14.80 9.37 -0.25
C ALA A 126 -15.17 10.83 0.06
N THR A 127 -14.75 11.37 1.21
CA THR A 127 -14.97 12.77 1.58
C THR A 127 -13.92 13.74 1.02
N LEU A 128 -12.88 13.24 0.36
CA LEU A 128 -11.83 14.05 -0.27
C LEU A 128 -12.21 14.49 -1.69
N PRO A 129 -11.76 15.66 -2.15
CA PRO A 129 -12.00 16.11 -3.52
C PRO A 129 -11.31 15.20 -4.54
N GLY A 130 -11.93 14.94 -5.69
CA GLY A 130 -11.38 14.05 -6.72
C GLY A 130 -11.51 12.55 -6.44
N ALA A 131 -12.08 12.13 -5.30
CA ALA A 131 -12.32 10.73 -5.02
C ALA A 131 -13.22 10.05 -6.06
N VAL A 132 -14.20 10.79 -6.59
CA VAL A 132 -15.14 10.31 -7.61
C VAL A 132 -14.42 9.85 -8.87
N ASP A 133 -13.40 10.59 -9.34
CA ASP A 133 -12.62 10.23 -10.53
C ASP A 133 -11.89 8.90 -10.35
N GLY A 134 -11.37 8.66 -9.14
CA GLY A 134 -10.76 7.39 -8.77
C GLY A 134 -11.75 6.23 -8.80
N ILE A 135 -12.97 6.42 -8.26
CA ILE A 135 -14.02 5.40 -8.28
C ILE A 135 -14.54 5.14 -9.69
N ILE A 136 -14.70 6.18 -10.51
CA ILE A 136 -15.07 6.04 -11.92
C ILE A 136 -14.00 5.21 -12.64
N PHE A 137 -12.72 5.53 -12.46
CA PHE A 137 -11.63 4.78 -13.05
C PHE A 137 -11.64 3.30 -12.62
N TYR A 138 -11.96 3.01 -11.36
CA TYR A 138 -12.07 1.64 -10.84
C TYR A 138 -13.20 0.83 -11.48
N LEU A 139 -14.37 1.46 -11.68
CA LEU A 139 -15.57 0.76 -12.13
C LEU A 139 -15.78 0.80 -13.65
N LYS A 140 -15.10 1.71 -14.37
CA LYS A 140 -15.27 1.89 -15.81
C LYS A 140 -14.83 0.62 -16.55
N PRO A 141 -15.75 -0.14 -17.16
CA PRO A 141 -15.40 -1.37 -17.84
C PRO A 141 -14.78 -1.05 -19.22
N ASP A 142 -13.76 -1.82 -19.59
CA ASP A 142 -13.28 -1.90 -20.97
C ASP A 142 -13.55 -3.31 -21.50
N PHE A 143 -14.63 -3.45 -22.27
CA PHE A 143 -15.04 -4.75 -22.79
C PHE A 143 -14.08 -5.31 -23.84
N ASN A 144 -13.26 -4.48 -24.47
CA ASN A 144 -12.25 -4.98 -25.42
C ASN A 144 -11.18 -5.80 -24.70
N LYS A 145 -10.88 -5.48 -23.45
CA LYS A 145 -9.93 -6.23 -22.61
C LYS A 145 -10.40 -7.66 -22.32
N LEU A 146 -11.71 -7.92 -22.32
CA LEU A 146 -12.24 -9.27 -22.09
C LEU A 146 -11.91 -10.24 -23.24
N LEU A 147 -11.57 -9.73 -24.42
CA LEU A 147 -11.13 -10.53 -25.56
C LEU A 147 -9.67 -11.01 -25.42
N GLU A 148 -8.89 -10.38 -24.53
CA GLU A 148 -7.50 -10.74 -24.28
C GLU A 148 -7.44 -11.96 -23.32
N PRO A 149 -6.85 -13.11 -23.73
CA PRO A 149 -6.77 -14.29 -22.88
C PRO A 149 -6.04 -14.05 -21.54
N GLN A 150 -5.09 -13.10 -21.53
CA GLN A 150 -4.31 -12.76 -20.35
C GLN A 150 -5.20 -12.28 -19.19
N VAL A 151 -6.28 -11.56 -19.46
CA VAL A 151 -7.20 -11.06 -18.42
C VAL A 151 -7.86 -12.21 -17.65
N TRP A 152 -8.16 -13.31 -18.33
CA TRP A 152 -8.74 -14.51 -17.72
C TRP A 152 -7.71 -15.30 -16.91
N ILE A 153 -6.46 -15.38 -17.40
CA ILE A 153 -5.35 -16.01 -16.67
C ILE A 153 -5.07 -15.24 -15.38
N ASP A 154 -5.03 -13.91 -15.45
CA ASP A 154 -4.80 -13.04 -14.30
C ASP A 154 -5.96 -13.16 -13.28
N ALA A 155 -7.21 -13.16 -13.75
CA ALA A 155 -8.39 -13.32 -12.90
C ALA A 155 -8.43 -14.69 -12.18
N ALA A 156 -8.15 -15.78 -12.91
CA ALA A 156 -8.08 -17.12 -12.34
C ALA A 156 -6.96 -17.21 -11.29
N SER A 157 -5.78 -16.67 -11.62
CA SER A 157 -4.63 -16.61 -10.70
C SER A 157 -4.97 -15.79 -9.44
N GLN A 158 -5.64 -14.65 -9.61
CA GLN A 158 -6.04 -13.78 -8.50
C GLN A 158 -6.96 -14.52 -7.52
N ILE A 159 -8.01 -15.18 -8.00
CA ILE A 159 -8.94 -15.92 -7.12
C ILE A 159 -8.26 -17.14 -6.49
N PHE A 160 -7.44 -17.87 -7.25
CA PHE A 160 -6.69 -19.02 -6.74
C PHE A 160 -5.81 -18.65 -5.54
N PHE A 161 -4.99 -17.59 -5.68
CA PHE A 161 -4.14 -17.11 -4.59
C PHE A 161 -4.93 -16.41 -3.49
N SER A 162 -6.00 -15.67 -3.81
CA SER A 162 -6.83 -14.97 -2.83
C SER A 162 -7.52 -15.94 -1.86
N LEU A 163 -8.04 -17.06 -2.35
CA LEU A 163 -8.67 -18.09 -1.51
C LEU A 163 -7.66 -19.09 -0.92
N SER A 164 -6.41 -19.07 -1.39
CA SER A 164 -5.36 -20.01 -0.95
C SER A 164 -5.77 -21.49 -1.08
N VAL A 165 -6.50 -21.82 -2.16
CA VAL A 165 -6.98 -23.18 -2.41
C VAL A 165 -5.80 -24.11 -2.70
N GLY A 166 -5.80 -25.30 -2.09
CA GLY A 166 -4.75 -26.30 -2.31
C GLY A 166 -3.45 -26.11 -1.51
N LEU A 167 -3.35 -25.06 -0.67
CA LEU A 167 -2.17 -24.78 0.16
C LEU A 167 -2.22 -25.44 1.56
N GLY A 168 -3.14 -26.38 1.79
CA GLY A 168 -3.29 -27.12 3.05
C GLY A 168 -3.98 -26.35 4.19
N GLY A 169 -3.90 -25.02 4.26
CA GLY A 169 -4.49 -24.23 5.33
C GLY A 169 -6.00 -24.44 5.53
N LEU A 170 -6.77 -24.40 4.44
CA LEU A 170 -8.22 -24.66 4.48
C LEU A 170 -8.54 -26.11 4.92
N VAL A 171 -7.74 -27.09 4.49
CA VAL A 171 -7.89 -28.50 4.88
C VAL A 171 -7.61 -28.66 6.38
N THR A 172 -6.56 -28.00 6.89
CA THR A 172 -6.25 -27.96 8.32
C THR A 172 -7.37 -27.32 9.13
N PHE A 173 -8.00 -26.24 8.65
CA PHE A 173 -9.14 -25.65 9.36
C PHE A 173 -10.38 -26.55 9.32
N ALA A 174 -10.64 -27.20 8.19
CA ALA A 174 -11.75 -28.13 8.05
C ALA A 174 -11.62 -29.36 8.97
N SER A 175 -10.41 -29.85 9.23
CA SER A 175 -10.19 -31.03 10.09
C SER A 175 -10.55 -30.82 11.56
N TYR A 176 -10.63 -29.57 12.02
CA TYR A 176 -11.08 -29.22 13.37
C TYR A 176 -12.59 -28.98 13.49
N ASN A 177 -13.33 -29.12 12.39
CA ASN A 177 -14.76 -28.86 12.37
C ASN A 177 -15.58 -30.09 12.84
N LYS A 178 -16.85 -29.88 13.19
CA LYS A 178 -17.75 -30.99 13.53
C LYS A 178 -18.02 -31.85 12.30
N PHE A 179 -18.13 -33.17 12.49
CA PHE A 179 -18.35 -34.12 11.40
C PHE A 179 -19.62 -33.83 10.58
N HIS A 180 -20.69 -33.37 11.24
CA HIS A 180 -21.96 -33.01 10.59
C HIS A 180 -22.10 -31.50 10.31
N ASN A 181 -20.99 -30.76 10.21
CA ASN A 181 -21.04 -29.35 9.82
C ASN A 181 -21.34 -29.20 8.32
N ASN A 182 -22.18 -28.23 7.95
CA ASN A 182 -22.44 -27.92 6.55
C ASN A 182 -21.26 -27.13 5.94
N CYS A 183 -20.25 -27.87 5.47
CA CYS A 183 -19.05 -27.29 4.86
C CYS A 183 -19.31 -26.61 3.51
N GLU A 184 -20.34 -27.02 2.77
CA GLU A 184 -20.72 -26.40 1.50
C GLU A 184 -21.17 -24.96 1.71
N ARG A 185 -22.06 -24.74 2.69
CA ARG A 185 -22.50 -23.39 3.06
C ARG A 185 -21.34 -22.51 3.49
N ASP A 186 -20.43 -23.05 4.31
CA ASP A 186 -19.27 -22.31 4.77
C ASP A 186 -18.34 -21.93 3.60
N ALA A 187 -18.13 -22.85 2.65
CA ALA A 187 -17.32 -22.60 1.46
C ALA A 187 -17.90 -21.48 0.57
N VAL A 188 -19.22 -21.49 0.34
CA VAL A 188 -19.90 -20.43 -0.43
C VAL A 188 -19.78 -19.09 0.29
N VAL A 189 -20.08 -19.05 1.60
CA VAL A 189 -20.02 -17.81 2.39
C VAL A 189 -18.60 -17.23 2.43
N VAL A 190 -17.59 -18.05 2.70
CA VAL A 190 -16.18 -17.60 2.74
C VAL A 190 -15.74 -17.06 1.39
N SER A 191 -16.10 -17.74 0.29
CA SER A 191 -15.74 -17.31 -1.07
C SER A 191 -16.43 -15.98 -1.44
N THR A 192 -17.72 -15.85 -1.13
CA THR A 192 -18.45 -14.60 -1.38
C THR A 192 -17.88 -13.44 -0.56
N ILE A 193 -17.61 -13.64 0.73
CA ILE A 193 -17.00 -12.61 1.59
C ILE A 193 -15.63 -12.22 1.04
N ASN A 194 -14.77 -13.16 0.67
CA ASN A 194 -13.46 -12.85 0.09
C ASN A 194 -13.56 -11.93 -1.14
N CYS A 195 -14.48 -12.22 -2.06
CA CYS A 195 -14.71 -11.40 -3.25
C CYS A 195 -15.26 -10.01 -2.88
N LEU A 196 -16.26 -9.93 -2.01
CA LEU A 196 -16.85 -8.67 -1.57
C LEU A 196 -15.83 -7.79 -0.83
N THR A 197 -15.00 -8.39 0.02
CA THR A 197 -13.92 -7.69 0.73
C THR A 197 -12.87 -7.14 -0.22
N SER A 198 -12.53 -7.88 -1.27
CA SER A 198 -11.62 -7.41 -2.31
C SER A 198 -12.21 -6.22 -3.08
N LEU A 199 -13.50 -6.27 -3.43
CA LEU A 199 -14.20 -5.13 -4.05
C LEU A 199 -14.25 -3.92 -3.11
N PHE A 200 -14.58 -4.13 -1.84
CA PHE A 200 -14.64 -3.10 -0.81
C PHE A 200 -13.28 -2.42 -0.59
N GLY A 201 -12.20 -3.21 -0.53
CA GLY A 201 -10.82 -2.70 -0.49
C GLY A 201 -10.47 -1.89 -1.73
N GLY A 202 -10.94 -2.32 -2.91
CA GLY A 202 -10.84 -1.55 -4.16
C GLY A 202 -11.42 -0.14 -4.02
N PHE A 203 -12.66 -0.01 -3.55
CA PHE A 203 -13.27 1.30 -3.30
C PHE A 203 -12.43 2.17 -2.35
N ALA A 204 -11.95 1.59 -1.24
CA ALA A 204 -11.12 2.32 -0.29
C ALA A 204 -9.82 2.86 -0.94
N ILE A 205 -9.09 2.01 -1.68
CA ILE A 205 -7.83 2.41 -2.33
C ILE A 205 -8.07 3.43 -3.44
N PHE A 206 -9.03 3.18 -4.35
CA PHE A 206 -9.28 4.05 -5.49
C PHE A 206 -9.86 5.41 -5.09
N SER A 207 -10.61 5.51 -3.99
CA SER A 207 -11.06 6.81 -3.46
C SER A 207 -9.88 7.71 -3.06
N VAL A 208 -8.84 7.16 -2.43
CA VAL A 208 -7.63 7.89 -2.04
C VAL A 208 -6.75 8.20 -3.26
N MET A 209 -6.64 7.26 -4.21
CA MET A 209 -5.89 7.49 -5.45
C MET A 209 -6.51 8.59 -6.31
N GLY A 210 -7.84 8.72 -6.34
CA GLY A 210 -8.54 9.82 -6.99
C GLY A 210 -8.16 11.19 -6.40
N PHE A 211 -8.17 11.31 -5.07
CA PHE A 211 -7.69 12.52 -4.39
C PHE A 211 -6.22 12.84 -4.68
N MET A 212 -5.37 11.81 -4.75
CA MET A 212 -3.96 11.98 -5.11
C MET A 212 -3.81 12.49 -6.54
N ALA A 213 -4.56 11.94 -7.50
CA ALA A 213 -4.58 12.40 -8.89
C ALA A 213 -5.04 13.86 -9.00
N HIS A 214 -6.11 14.22 -8.28
CA HIS A 214 -6.62 15.60 -8.24
C HIS A 214 -5.60 16.57 -7.64
N THR A 215 -4.92 16.21 -6.56
CA THR A 215 -3.90 17.07 -5.91
C THR A 215 -2.66 17.23 -6.78
N LEU A 216 -2.29 16.19 -7.53
CA LEU A 216 -1.15 16.20 -8.43
C LEU A 216 -1.46 16.77 -9.82
N ASN A 217 -2.73 17.11 -10.07
CA ASN A 217 -3.24 17.54 -11.37
C ASN A 217 -2.83 16.58 -12.52
N LYS A 218 -3.01 15.28 -12.27
CA LYS A 218 -2.67 14.18 -13.18
C LYS A 218 -3.84 13.25 -13.38
N GLU A 219 -3.79 12.45 -14.44
CA GLU A 219 -4.76 11.37 -14.63
C GLU A 219 -4.57 10.26 -13.58
N VAL A 220 -5.67 9.64 -13.17
CA VAL A 220 -5.66 8.51 -12.23
C VAL A 220 -4.81 7.35 -12.74
N SER A 221 -4.78 7.11 -14.06
CA SER A 221 -3.99 6.07 -14.73
C SER A 221 -2.48 6.19 -14.46
N GLU A 222 -1.93 7.42 -14.47
CA GLU A 222 -0.51 7.70 -14.24
C GLU A 222 -0.13 7.48 -12.77
N VAL A 223 -1.03 7.85 -11.87
CA VAL A 223 -0.85 7.68 -10.42
C VAL A 223 -0.95 6.20 -10.02
N VAL A 224 -1.88 5.45 -10.62
CA VAL A 224 -2.07 4.01 -10.37
C VAL A 224 -0.92 3.16 -10.92
N SER A 225 -0.40 3.50 -12.11
CA SER A 225 0.74 2.77 -12.70
C SER A 225 2.02 2.95 -11.88
N SER A 226 2.26 4.16 -11.37
CA SER A 226 3.28 4.43 -10.34
C SER A 226 2.97 3.69 -9.03
N GLY A 227 1.69 3.54 -8.72
CA GLY A 227 1.12 2.78 -7.61
C GLY A 227 1.45 1.30 -7.57
N LYS A 228 1.71 0.60 -8.68
CA LYS A 228 1.98 -0.86 -8.65
C LYS A 228 3.31 -1.19 -7.93
N GLN A 229 4.32 -0.31 -8.00
CA GLN A 229 5.50 -0.32 -7.13
C GLN A 229 5.23 0.35 -5.76
N ARG A 230 4.37 1.39 -5.75
CA ARG A 230 4.09 2.25 -4.58
C ARG A 230 2.89 1.84 -3.71
N CYS A 231 2.26 0.69 -3.93
CA CYS A 231 1.12 0.23 -3.11
C CYS A 231 1.59 -0.15 -1.69
N LYS A 232 2.89 -0.43 -1.52
CA LYS A 232 3.54 -0.47 -0.18
C LYS A 232 3.69 0.92 0.47
N GLN A 233 3.62 2.01 -0.30
CA GLN A 233 3.84 3.40 0.16
C GLN A 233 2.55 4.24 0.25
N SER A 234 1.51 3.98 -0.56
CA SER A 234 0.32 4.86 -0.64
C SER A 234 -0.57 4.87 0.62
N CYS A 235 -0.53 3.81 1.45
CA CYS A 235 -1.20 3.84 2.76
C CYS A 235 -0.60 4.90 3.72
N LEU A 236 0.65 5.33 3.51
CA LEU A 236 1.33 6.31 4.36
C LEU A 236 1.01 7.76 3.96
N GLN A 237 0.55 7.99 2.73
CA GLN A 237 0.17 9.31 2.22
C GLN A 237 -1.31 9.63 2.47
N GLY A 238 -2.19 8.61 2.49
CA GLY A 238 -3.64 8.76 2.72
C GLY A 238 -4.06 9.05 4.17
N ALA A 239 -3.14 9.00 5.13
CA ALA A 239 -3.44 9.11 6.56
C ALA A 239 -3.26 10.52 7.16
N LEU A 240 -2.88 11.56 6.39
CA LEU A 240 -2.64 12.88 6.95
C LEU A 240 -3.57 13.97 6.39
N PRO A 241 -4.58 14.40 7.17
CA PRO A 241 -5.26 15.66 6.95
C PRO A 241 -4.73 16.69 7.97
N LEU A 242 -3.72 17.48 7.62
CA LEU A 242 -3.39 18.67 8.40
C LEU A 242 -2.93 19.82 7.50
N LYS A 243 -3.93 20.65 7.16
CA LYS A 243 -3.92 22.12 7.10
C LYS A 243 -2.65 22.79 6.55
N LEU A 244 -2.77 23.36 5.35
CA LEU A 244 -2.28 24.71 5.06
C LEU A 244 -3.04 25.27 3.85
N GLU A 245 -4.18 25.89 4.16
CA GLU A 245 -4.66 27.05 3.40
C GLU A 245 -3.56 28.12 3.52
N ARG A 246 -2.80 28.39 2.46
CA ARG A 246 -2.13 29.69 2.31
C ARG A 246 -2.77 30.42 1.14
N ARG A 247 -3.54 31.45 1.50
CA ARG A 247 -3.98 32.55 0.63
C ARG A 247 -2.87 32.92 -0.35
N GLY A 248 -3.21 32.97 -1.63
CA GLY A 248 -2.39 33.64 -2.63
C GLY A 248 -2.21 35.13 -2.29
N PRO A 249 -1.09 35.75 -2.72
CA PRO A 249 -0.92 37.18 -2.54
C PRO A 249 -1.97 37.92 -3.38
N GLU A 250 -2.77 38.71 -2.66
CA GLU A 250 -3.70 39.67 -3.22
C GLU A 250 -2.89 40.66 -4.07
N ARG A 251 -3.28 40.79 -5.34
CA ARG A 251 -2.82 41.86 -6.22
C ARG A 251 -3.18 43.20 -5.58
N ARG A 252 -2.17 44.03 -5.33
CA ARG A 252 -2.32 45.48 -5.38
C ARG A 252 -1.05 46.10 -5.91
#